data_AF-A0A925REV6-F1
#
_entry.id   AF-A0A925REV6-F1
#
_cell.length_a   1.000
_cell.length_b   1.000
_cell.length_c   1.000
_cell.angle_alpha   90.00
_cell.angle_beta   90.00
_cell.angle_gamma   90.00
#
_symmetry.space_group_name_H-M   'P 1'
#
loop_
_entity.id
_entity.type
_entity.pdbx_description
1 polymer ?
#
loop_
_entity_poly.entity_id
_entity_poly.type
_entity_poly.pdbx_seq_one_letter_code
_entity_poly.pdbx_strand_id
1 'polypeptide(L)'
;MTRTNGGFLADFQKFIMRGNVIDLAVAVIIGGAFGKIVESFVGDIITPTLLQPALSAVGADDISKLSANGIKYGVFLSTVINFLVIAFVIFLMIRAFEKAKKRFFRQETVEAEAPDAALVAQERTTAALDRLSNALETRNL
;
A
#
# COMPACT_ATOMS: atom_id res chain seq x y z
N MET A 1 -23.12 -35.86 23.46
CA MET A 1 -21.70 -36.04 23.07
C MET A 1 -21.62 -35.99 21.55
N THR A 2 -21.38 -34.82 20.95
CA THR A 2 -21.21 -34.66 19.50
C THR A 2 -19.72 -34.59 19.17
N ARG A 3 -19.21 -35.69 18.64
CA ARG A 3 -17.86 -35.86 18.13
C ARG A 3 -17.76 -35.15 16.78
N THR A 4 -17.07 -34.01 16.71
CA THR A 4 -16.59 -33.49 15.43
C THR A 4 -15.08 -33.66 15.38
N ASN A 5 -14.64 -34.54 14.50
CA ASN A 5 -13.25 -34.74 14.13
C ASN A 5 -12.79 -33.50 13.32
N GLY A 6 -12.60 -32.36 13.97
CA GLY A 6 -11.90 -31.23 13.36
C GLY A 6 -10.41 -31.52 13.38
N GLY A 7 -9.88 -32.14 12.33
CA GLY A 7 -8.44 -32.27 12.16
C GLY A 7 -7.79 -30.89 11.99
N PHE A 8 -6.47 -30.80 12.16
CA PHE A 8 -5.66 -29.58 11.97
C PHE A 8 -6.06 -28.75 10.74
N LEU A 9 -6.45 -29.38 9.63
CA LEU A 9 -6.95 -28.72 8.42
C LEU A 9 -8.23 -27.89 8.64
N ALA A 10 -9.17 -28.37 9.45
CA ALA A 10 -10.41 -27.64 9.75
C ALA A 10 -10.13 -26.41 10.62
N ASP A 11 -9.20 -26.52 11.56
CA ASP A 11 -8.78 -25.40 12.41
C ASP A 11 -7.93 -24.38 11.63
N PHE A 12 -7.09 -24.86 10.71
CA PHE A 12 -6.34 -24.02 9.78
C PHE A 12 -7.28 -23.28 8.81
N GLN A 13 -8.29 -23.95 8.25
CA GLN A 13 -9.29 -23.30 7.40
C GLN A 13 -10.03 -22.21 8.18
N LYS A 14 -10.47 -22.48 9.42
CA LYS A 14 -11.11 -21.46 10.27
C LYS A 14 -10.18 -20.28 10.59
N PHE A 15 -8.87 -20.55 10.74
CA PHE A 15 -7.88 -19.51 10.98
C PHE A 15 -7.69 -18.61 9.74
N ILE A 16 -7.53 -19.19 8.55
CA ILE A 16 -7.38 -18.43 7.30
C ILE A 16 -8.68 -17.71 6.95
N MET A 17 -9.85 -18.31 7.15
CA MET A 17 -11.14 -17.65 6.89
C MET A 17 -11.43 -16.44 7.80
N ARG A 18 -10.55 -16.13 8.77
CA ARG A 18 -10.57 -14.84 9.46
C ARG A 18 -10.21 -13.75 8.44
N GLY A 19 -11.20 -12.96 8.01
CA GLY A 19 -11.06 -11.99 6.89
C GLY A 19 -9.78 -11.13 6.93
N ASN A 20 -9.40 -10.64 8.12
CA ASN A 20 -8.17 -9.85 8.31
C ASN A 20 -6.86 -10.57 7.89
N VAL A 21 -6.81 -11.91 7.89
CA VAL A 21 -5.63 -12.70 7.52
C VAL A 21 -5.50 -12.85 6.00
N ILE A 22 -6.62 -13.08 5.31
CA ILE A 22 -6.63 -13.22 3.84
C ILE A 22 -6.29 -11.88 3.19
N ASP A 23 -6.91 -10.79 3.64
CA ASP A 23 -6.67 -9.46 3.06
C ASP A 23 -5.23 -9.00 3.27
N LEU A 24 -4.67 -9.27 4.45
CA LEU A 24 -3.26 -9.00 4.75
C LEU A 24 -2.33 -9.86 3.88
N ALA A 25 -2.61 -11.16 3.73
CA ALA A 25 -1.80 -12.04 2.89
C ALA A 25 -1.78 -11.59 1.42
N VAL A 26 -2.95 -11.22 0.89
CA VAL A 26 -3.07 -10.70 -0.48
C VAL A 26 -2.31 -9.38 -0.63
N ALA A 27 -2.45 -8.46 0.32
CA ALA A 27 -1.73 -7.18 0.30
C ALA A 27 -0.21 -7.36 0.30
N VAL A 28 0.33 -8.28 1.11
CA VAL A 28 1.78 -8.57 1.17
C VAL A 28 2.27 -9.20 -0.13
N ILE A 29 1.54 -10.15 -0.70
CA ILE A 29 1.92 -10.81 -1.95
C ILE A 29 1.93 -9.81 -3.12
N ILE A 30 0.87 -9.00 -3.24
CA ILE A 30 0.77 -7.97 -4.28
C ILE A 30 1.85 -6.90 -4.08
N GLY A 31 2.09 -6.46 -2.84
CA GLY A 31 3.15 -5.49 -2.53
C GLY A 31 4.53 -6.00 -2.91
N GLY A 32 4.85 -7.27 -2.60
CA GLY A 32 6.11 -7.90 -2.98
C GLY A 32 6.29 -8.07 -4.49
N ALA A 33 5.22 -8.44 -5.20
CA ALA A 33 5.26 -8.55 -6.66
C ALA A 33 5.39 -7.17 -7.34
N PHE A 34 4.65 -6.17 -6.86
CA PHE A 34 4.71 -4.80 -7.38
C PHE A 34 6.09 -4.16 -7.15
N GLY A 35 6.71 -4.39 -6.00
CA GLY A 35 8.08 -3.94 -5.74
C GLY A 35 9.08 -4.42 -6.80
N LYS A 36 9.00 -5.69 -7.22
CA LYS A 36 9.85 -6.25 -8.28
C LYS A 36 9.62 -5.59 -9.64
N ILE A 37 8.38 -5.24 -9.97
CA ILE A 37 8.05 -4.53 -11.21
C ILE A 37 8.71 -3.15 -11.20
N VAL A 38 8.64 -2.45 -10.07
CA VAL A 38 9.28 -1.14 -9.92
C VAL A 38 10.81 -1.27 -10.01
N GLU A 39 11.41 -2.25 -9.33
CA GLU A 39 12.85 -2.50 -9.39
C GLU A 39 13.30 -2.78 -10.83
N SER A 40 12.58 -3.61 -11.58
CA SER A 40 12.88 -3.89 -12.99
C SER A 40 12.69 -2.66 -13.88
N PHE A 41 11.62 -1.89 -13.69
CA PHE A 41 11.43 -0.64 -14.45
C PHE A 41 12.56 0.36 -14.21
N VAL A 42 13.03 0.49 -12.97
CA VAL A 42 14.11 1.41 -12.64
C VAL A 42 15.47 0.88 -13.13
N GLY A 43 15.76 -0.39 -12.86
CA GLY A 43 17.03 -1.03 -13.21
C GLY A 43 17.18 -1.24 -14.72
N ASP A 44 16.15 -1.78 -15.37
CA ASP A 44 16.24 -2.27 -16.76
C ASP A 44 15.85 -1.21 -17.78
N ILE A 45 15.08 -0.18 -17.40
CA ILE A 45 14.61 0.86 -18.32
C ILE A 45 15.21 2.22 -17.98
N ILE A 46 15.00 2.73 -16.75
CA ILE A 46 15.44 4.09 -16.38
C ILE A 46 16.97 4.19 -16.34
N THR A 47 17.65 3.26 -15.69
CA THR A 47 19.11 3.31 -15.51
C THR A 47 19.87 3.33 -16.86
N PRO A 48 19.64 2.41 -17.82
CA PRO A 48 20.35 2.47 -19.09
C PRO A 48 19.93 3.63 -20.01
N THR A 49 18.72 4.19 -19.87
CA THR A 49 18.26 5.26 -20.77
C THR A 49 18.54 6.67 -20.26
N LEU A 50 18.55 6.88 -18.94
CA LEU A 50 18.77 8.18 -18.30
C LEU A 50 20.15 8.28 -17.66
N LEU A 51 20.63 7.23 -16.97
CA LEU A 51 21.91 7.30 -16.26
C LEU A 51 23.09 7.07 -17.21
N GLN A 52 23.09 6.07 -18.09
CA GLN A 52 24.23 5.83 -19.00
C GLN A 52 24.63 7.06 -19.84
N PRO A 53 23.74 7.73 -20.59
CA PRO A 53 24.13 8.92 -21.36
C PRO A 53 24.49 10.13 -20.48
N ALA A 54 23.92 10.25 -19.27
CA ALA A 54 24.29 11.30 -18.32
C ALA A 54 25.63 11.03 -17.61
N LEU A 55 25.99 9.76 -17.38
CA LEU A 55 27.24 9.33 -16.76
C LEU A 55 28.41 9.45 -17.74
N SER A 56 28.19 9.12 -19.01
CA SER A 56 29.15 9.30 -20.09
C SER A 56 29.40 10.78 -20.42
N ALA A 57 28.44 11.68 -20.14
CA ALA A 57 28.62 13.13 -20.28
C ALA A 57 29.44 13.76 -19.14
N VAL A 58 29.55 13.09 -17.98
CA VAL A 58 30.28 13.56 -16.79
C VAL A 58 31.62 12.82 -16.60
N GLY A 59 31.97 11.88 -17.49
CA GLY A 59 33.22 11.12 -17.42
C GLY A 59 33.28 10.13 -16.25
N ALA A 60 32.13 9.75 -15.73
CA ALA A 60 31.98 8.94 -14.53
C ALA A 60 31.43 7.53 -14.85
N ASP A 61 31.81 6.96 -15.99
CA ASP A 61 31.36 5.64 -16.47
C ASP A 61 31.55 4.52 -15.42
N ASP A 62 32.38 4.75 -14.39
CA ASP A 62 32.54 3.86 -13.26
C ASP A 62 32.68 4.59 -11.92
N ILE A 63 31.61 5.23 -11.42
CA ILE A 63 31.54 5.58 -9.99
C ILE A 63 31.86 4.34 -9.14
N SER A 64 31.45 3.15 -9.59
CA SER A 64 31.72 1.85 -8.96
C SER A 64 33.21 1.41 -8.99
N LYS A 65 34.06 2.00 -9.85
CA LYS A 65 35.52 1.75 -9.88
C LYS A 65 36.32 2.81 -9.14
N LEU A 66 35.70 3.87 -8.61
CA LEU A 66 36.39 4.76 -7.67
C LEU A 66 36.71 3.98 -6.38
N SER A 67 37.97 3.58 -6.30
CA SER A 67 38.59 3.00 -5.12
C SER A 67 39.71 3.94 -4.69
N ALA A 68 39.59 4.48 -3.48
CA ALA A 68 40.69 5.11 -2.77
C ALA A 68 41.22 4.09 -1.75
N ASN A 69 42.52 3.77 -1.82
CA ASN A 69 43.20 2.86 -0.88
C ASN A 69 42.51 1.48 -0.68
N GLY A 70 41.95 0.89 -1.75
CA GLY A 70 41.34 -0.44 -1.69
C GLY A 70 39.92 -0.48 -1.11
N ILE A 71 39.35 0.66 -0.72
CA ILE A 71 37.97 0.74 -0.23
C ILE A 71 37.05 1.15 -1.38
N LYS A 72 36.10 0.27 -1.73
CA LYS A 72 35.15 0.43 -2.85
C LYS A 72 33.95 1.32 -2.46
N TYR A 73 34.20 2.57 -2.09
CA TYR A 73 33.13 3.53 -1.77
C TYR A 73 32.17 3.76 -2.95
N GLY A 74 32.65 3.55 -4.18
CA GLY A 74 31.85 3.60 -5.39
C GLY A 74 30.61 2.71 -5.39
N VAL A 75 30.71 1.50 -4.83
CA VAL A 75 29.58 0.55 -4.79
C VAL A 75 28.51 1.04 -3.80
N PHE A 76 28.93 1.51 -2.62
CA PHE A 76 28.00 2.05 -1.64
C PHE A 76 27.28 3.29 -2.17
N LEU A 77 28.03 4.23 -2.78
CA LEU A 77 27.45 5.44 -3.36
C LEU A 77 26.49 5.11 -4.51
N SER A 78 26.83 4.12 -5.35
CA SER A 78 25.95 3.61 -6.40
C SER A 78 24.63 3.07 -5.83
N THR A 79 24.68 2.32 -4.74
CA THR A 79 23.47 1.78 -4.08
C THR A 79 22.60 2.90 -3.51
N VAL A 80 23.20 3.93 -2.92
CA VAL A 80 22.47 5.11 -2.42
C VAL A 80 21.79 5.87 -3.56
N ILE A 81 22.49 6.11 -4.66
CA ILE A 81 21.93 6.75 -5.86
C ILE A 81 20.78 5.92 -6.42
N ASN A 82 20.96 4.60 -6.55
CA ASN A 82 19.90 3.70 -7.02
C ASN A 82 18.66 3.75 -6.13
N PHE A 83 18.84 3.74 -4.80
CA PHE A 83 17.73 3.89 -3.86
C PHE A 83 16.96 5.21 -4.05
N LEU A 84 17.67 6.33 -4.25
CA LEU A 84 17.04 7.62 -4.52
C LEU A 84 16.26 7.63 -5.84
N VAL A 85 16.78 6.99 -6.89
CA VAL A 85 16.08 6.86 -8.18
C VAL A 85 14.81 6.02 -8.03
N ILE A 86 14.88 4.86 -7.35
CA ILE A 86 13.72 4.01 -7.09
C ILE A 86 12.65 4.79 -6.30
N ALA A 87 13.04 5.48 -5.23
CA ALA A 87 12.13 6.28 -4.43
C ALA A 87 11.46 7.39 -5.26
N PHE A 88 12.22 8.05 -6.15
CA PHE A 88 11.70 9.08 -7.04
C PHE A 88 10.70 8.53 -8.06
N VAL A 89 10.97 7.34 -8.63
CA VAL A 89 10.08 6.69 -9.59
C VAL A 89 8.80 6.21 -8.91
N ILE A 90 8.88 5.62 -7.72
CA ILE A 90 7.70 5.26 -6.92
C ILE A 90 6.85 6.50 -6.65
N PHE A 91 7.47 7.61 -6.24
CA PHE A 91 6.77 8.87 -6.03
C PHE A 91 6.06 9.36 -7.30
N LEU A 92 6.73 9.29 -8.45
CA LEU A 92 6.14 9.70 -9.73
C LEU A 92 4.96 8.79 -10.11
N MET A 93 5.08 7.48 -9.89
CA MET A 93 4.01 6.51 -10.11
C MET A 93 2.81 6.77 -9.22
N ILE A 94 2.99 6.89 -7.90
CA ILE A 94 1.90 7.20 -6.96
C ILE A 94 1.21 8.50 -7.35
N ARG A 95 1.99 9.54 -7.69
CA ARG A 95 1.43 10.82 -8.16
C ARG A 95 0.65 10.69 -9.47
N ALA A 96 1.08 9.83 -10.38
CA ALA A 96 0.35 9.55 -11.62
C ALA A 96 -0.97 8.80 -11.33
N PHE A 97 -0.93 7.82 -10.43
CA PHE A 97 -2.13 7.12 -9.95
C PHE A 97 -3.09 8.06 -9.22
N GLU A 98 -2.61 8.96 -8.35
CA GLU A 98 -3.45 9.97 -7.68
C GLU A 98 -4.08 10.95 -8.68
N LYS A 99 -3.34 11.40 -9.70
CA LYS A 99 -3.88 12.24 -10.77
C LYS A 99 -4.93 11.50 -11.61
N ALA A 100 -4.69 10.23 -11.94
CA ALA A 100 -5.64 9.40 -12.66
C ALA A 100 -6.88 9.12 -11.81
N LYS A 101 -6.70 8.78 -10.53
CA LYS A 101 -7.77 8.59 -9.55
C LYS A 101 -8.63 9.85 -9.42
N LYS A 102 -8.02 11.04 -9.33
CA LYS A 102 -8.76 12.32 -9.30
C LYS A 102 -9.58 12.57 -10.57
N ARG A 103 -9.22 11.95 -11.70
CA ARG A 103 -9.92 12.07 -12.98
C ARG A 103 -11.03 11.03 -13.18
N PHE A 104 -10.91 9.84 -12.58
CA PHE A 104 -11.89 8.74 -12.71
C PHE A 104 -12.78 8.55 -11.47
N PHE A 105 -12.23 8.64 -10.25
CA PHE A 105 -12.97 8.39 -9.00
C PHE A 105 -13.78 9.58 -8.51
N ARG A 106 -13.58 10.80 -9.04
CA ARG A 106 -14.42 11.96 -8.69
C ARG A 106 -15.90 11.80 -9.07
N GLN A 107 -16.22 10.79 -9.89
CA GLN A 107 -17.60 10.48 -10.27
C GLN A 107 -18.21 9.35 -9.41
N GLU A 108 -17.42 8.61 -8.63
CA GLU A 108 -17.86 7.40 -7.90
C GLU A 108 -17.65 7.49 -6.37
N THR A 109 -16.73 8.32 -5.89
CA THR A 109 -16.50 8.51 -4.43
C THR A 109 -17.56 9.38 -3.75
N VAL A 110 -18.48 9.99 -4.50
CA VAL A 110 -19.67 10.62 -3.89
C VAL A 110 -20.68 9.55 -3.43
N GLU A 111 -20.63 8.33 -3.99
CA GLU A 111 -21.55 7.24 -3.67
C GLU A 111 -20.95 6.24 -2.66
N ALA A 112 -19.63 5.99 -2.70
CA ALA A 112 -18.96 5.02 -1.82
C ALA A 112 -18.45 5.57 -0.48
N GLU A 113 -18.54 6.88 -0.26
CA GLU A 113 -18.31 7.53 1.05
C GLU A 113 -19.66 7.97 1.67
N ALA A 114 -20.73 7.23 1.39
CA ALA A 114 -21.78 7.13 2.40
C ALA A 114 -21.13 6.45 3.61
N PRO A 115 -21.14 7.06 4.81
CA PRO A 115 -20.54 6.45 5.99
C PRO A 115 -21.04 5.01 6.08
N ASP A 116 -20.12 4.08 6.38
CA ASP A 116 -20.35 2.62 6.38
C ASP A 116 -21.79 2.36 6.84
N ALA A 117 -22.61 1.76 5.97
CA ALA A 117 -24.05 1.69 6.18
C ALA A 117 -24.39 1.05 7.55
N ALA A 118 -23.48 0.21 8.07
CA ALA A 118 -23.53 -0.31 9.43
C ALA A 118 -23.34 0.78 10.50
N LEU A 119 -22.35 1.66 10.35
CA LEU A 119 -22.11 2.81 11.24
C LEU A 119 -23.26 3.83 11.19
N VAL A 120 -23.81 4.13 10.01
CA VAL A 120 -24.98 5.04 9.86
C VAL A 120 -26.24 4.44 10.46
N ALA A 121 -26.46 3.13 10.27
CA ALA A 121 -27.55 2.43 10.93
C ALA A 121 -27.38 2.49 12.46
N GLN A 122 -26.16 2.29 12.95
CA GLN A 122 -25.85 2.36 14.38
C GLN A 122 -26.08 3.76 14.94
N GLU A 123 -25.59 4.83 14.28
CA GLU A 123 -25.84 6.23 14.67
C GLU A 123 -27.34 6.55 14.72
N ARG A 124 -28.14 6.07 13.76
CA ARG A 124 -29.60 6.27 13.74
C ARG A 124 -30.29 5.54 14.88
N THR A 125 -29.86 4.32 15.23
CA THR A 125 -30.43 3.59 16.37
C THR A 125 -30.11 4.28 17.70
N THR A 126 -28.89 4.76 17.90
CA THR A 126 -28.50 5.50 19.10
C THR A 126 -29.27 6.81 19.21
N ALA A 127 -29.36 7.58 18.11
CA ALA A 127 -30.13 8.82 18.09
C ALA A 127 -31.64 8.60 18.32
N ALA A 128 -32.20 7.45 17.91
CA ALA A 128 -33.59 7.10 18.19
C ALA A 128 -33.81 6.76 19.67
N LEU A 129 -32.84 6.07 20.31
CA LEU A 129 -32.88 5.77 21.74
C LEU A 129 -32.82 7.06 22.58
N ASP A 130 -31.97 8.02 22.23
CA ASP A 130 -31.88 9.31 22.92
C ASP A 130 -33.18 10.10 22.83
N ARG A 131 -33.83 10.10 21.65
CA ARG A 131 -35.14 10.74 21.46
C ARG A 131 -36.25 10.09 22.29
N LEU A 132 -36.24 8.76 22.38
CA LEU A 132 -37.19 8.02 23.22
C LEU A 132 -36.94 8.30 24.70
N SER A 133 -35.68 8.34 25.14
CA SER A 133 -35.32 8.70 26.52
C SER A 133 -35.84 10.09 26.89
N ASN A 134 -35.56 11.10 26.06
CA ASN A 134 -36.04 12.47 26.28
C ASN A 134 -37.57 12.57 26.30
N ALA A 135 -38.27 11.81 25.45
CA ALA A 135 -39.73 11.80 25.39
C ALA A 135 -40.36 11.12 26.62
N LEU A 136 -39.70 10.11 27.20
CA LEU A 136 -40.13 9.46 28.43
C LEU A 136 -39.87 10.36 29.65
N GLU A 137 -38.72 11.03 29.71
CA GLU A 137 -38.42 12.02 30.77
C GLU A 137 -39.41 13.18 30.78
N THR A 138 -39.79 13.67 29.60
CA THR A 138 -40.76 14.77 29.46
C THR A 138 -42.20 14.35 29.84
N ARG A 139 -42.55 13.05 29.74
CA ARG A 139 -43.87 12.52 30.11
C ARG A 139 -43.98 12.08 31.57
N ASN A 140 -42.86 11.90 32.26
CA ASN A 140 -42.81 11.43 33.65
C ASN A 140 -42.57 12.58 34.66
N LEU A 141 -42.73 13.82 34.20
CA LEU A 141 -42.85 15.07 34.96
C LEU A 141 -44.24 15.68 34.68
#